data_AF-A0A820K1J9-F1
#
_entry.id   AF-A0A820K1J9-F1
#
_cell.length_a   1.000
_cell.length_b   1.000
_cell.length_c   1.000
_cell.angle_alpha   90.00
_cell.angle_beta   90.00
_cell.angle_gamma   90.00
#
_symmetry.space_group_name_H-M   'P 1'
#
loop_
_entity.id
_entity.type
_entity.pdbx_description
1 polymer ?
#
loop_
_entity_poly.entity_id
_entity_poly.type
_entity_poly.pdbx_seq_one_letter_code
_entity_poly.pdbx_strand_id
1 'polypeptide(L)'
;ELFFQAVGLKLEELVGRLQAAYRLTTNGRFQEAVVIFRSILLTVPLLVVESRQDILESQQLIEICKEYIVGLQMSMAKKNLAKDDEKRSCELAAYFTHVQLQPIHRLMTLRSALNQAFKLKNYKAASSFAKRLLELGPTLEVAQQ
;
A
#
# COMPACT_ATOMS: atom_id res chain seq x y z
N GLU A 1 16.66 41.84 -9.13
CA GLU A 1 16.25 40.53 -9.68
C GLU A 1 16.43 39.50 -8.59
N LEU A 2 15.34 38.85 -8.16
CA LEU A 2 15.42 37.77 -7.16
C LEU A 2 15.97 36.54 -7.88
N PHE A 3 17.22 36.17 -7.58
CA PHE A 3 17.81 34.91 -8.02
C PHE A 3 17.06 33.75 -7.35
N PHE A 4 16.06 33.20 -8.03
CA PHE A 4 15.54 31.89 -7.66
C PHE A 4 16.60 30.84 -8.03
N GLN A 5 16.99 30.02 -7.07
CA GLN A 5 17.90 28.90 -7.30
C GLN A 5 17.25 27.92 -8.31
N ALA A 6 18.08 27.25 -9.12
CA ALA A 6 17.58 26.26 -10.07
C ALA A 6 16.79 25.14 -9.34
N VAL A 7 15.60 24.82 -9.84
CA VAL A 7 14.77 23.73 -9.30
C VAL A 7 15.40 22.39 -9.68
N GLY A 8 16.10 21.79 -8.72
CA GLY A 8 16.82 20.53 -8.92
C GLY A 8 15.98 19.26 -8.76
N LEU A 9 14.71 19.38 -8.37
CA LEU A 9 13.83 18.25 -8.08
C LEU A 9 12.39 18.56 -8.50
N LYS A 10 11.84 17.73 -9.40
CA LYS A 10 10.50 17.89 -9.97
C LYS A 10 9.52 16.83 -9.46
N LEU A 11 8.24 17.16 -9.44
CA LEU A 11 7.17 16.25 -9.03
C LEU A 11 7.15 14.95 -9.88
N GLU A 12 7.41 15.07 -11.18
CA GLU A 12 7.51 13.96 -12.14
C GLU A 12 8.52 12.88 -11.71
N GLU A 13 9.65 13.29 -11.12
CA GLU A 13 10.67 12.36 -10.63
C GLU A 13 10.15 11.52 -9.46
N LEU A 14 9.37 12.15 -8.56
CA LEU A 14 8.75 11.44 -7.45
C LEU A 14 7.67 10.46 -7.92
N VAL A 15 6.91 10.83 -8.95
CA VAL A 15 5.96 9.93 -9.62
C VAL A 15 6.70 8.73 -10.25
N GLY A 16 7.87 8.96 -10.87
CA GLY A 16 8.72 7.89 -11.37
C GLY A 16 9.16 6.91 -10.27
N ARG A 17 9.59 7.43 -9.12
CA ARG A 17 9.93 6.62 -7.93
C ARG A 17 8.72 5.86 -7.38
N LEU A 18 7.53 6.45 -7.41
CA LEU A 18 6.30 5.81 -6.97
C LEU A 18 5.99 4.55 -7.79
N GLN A 19 6.17 4.61 -9.11
CA GLN A 19 6.00 3.43 -9.98
C GLN A 19 6.99 2.31 -9.65
N ALA A 20 8.22 2.65 -9.27
CA ALA A 20 9.19 1.67 -8.79
C ALA A 20 8.74 1.02 -7.47
N ALA A 21 8.24 1.81 -6.52
CA ALA A 21 7.72 1.32 -5.24
C ALA A 21 6.51 0.37 -5.42
N TYR A 22 5.63 0.65 -6.39
CA TYR A 22 4.54 -0.26 -6.75
C TYR A 22 5.05 -1.60 -7.27
N ARG A 23 6.02 -1.61 -8.20
CA ARG A 23 6.61 -2.86 -8.70
C ARG A 23 7.23 -3.70 -7.58
N LEU A 24 7.95 -3.07 -6.66
CA LEU A 24 8.50 -3.73 -5.48
C LEU A 24 7.41 -4.35 -4.59
N THR A 25 6.29 -3.64 -4.43
CA THR A 25 5.14 -4.11 -3.66
C THR A 25 4.51 -5.34 -4.31
N THR A 26 4.28 -5.31 -5.63
CA THR A 26 3.76 -6.48 -6.38
C THR A 26 4.69 -7.69 -6.24
N ASN A 27 6.00 -7.47 -6.27
CA ASN A 27 7.03 -8.52 -6.14
C ASN A 27 7.29 -8.98 -4.69
N GLY A 28 6.58 -8.45 -3.70
CA GLY A 28 6.73 -8.83 -2.30
C GLY A 28 7.99 -8.29 -1.59
N ARG A 29 8.76 -7.39 -2.23
CA ARG A 29 9.97 -6.76 -1.67
C ARG A 29 9.60 -5.57 -0.77
N PHE A 30 8.90 -5.86 0.32
CA PHE A 30 8.26 -4.82 1.15
C PHE A 30 9.25 -3.91 1.87
N GLN A 31 10.39 -4.41 2.36
CA GLN A 31 11.40 -3.54 2.99
C GLN A 31 11.91 -2.49 2.01
N GLU A 32 12.29 -2.89 0.79
CA GLU A 32 12.76 -1.98 -0.26
C GLU A 32 11.67 -0.99 -0.67
N ALA A 33 10.42 -1.46 -0.84
CA ALA A 33 9.29 -0.60 -1.18
C ALA A 33 9.09 0.51 -0.13
N VAL A 34 9.12 0.16 1.17
CA VAL A 34 8.97 1.12 2.28
C VAL A 34 10.08 2.16 2.28
N VAL A 35 11.32 1.77 1.95
CA VAL A 35 12.44 2.73 1.81
C VAL A 35 12.14 3.75 0.71
N ILE A 36 11.64 3.32 -0.45
CA ILE A 36 11.29 4.24 -1.54
C ILE A 36 10.10 5.13 -1.17
N PHE A 37 9.00 4.56 -0.64
CA PHE A 37 7.85 5.36 -0.20
C PHE A 37 8.23 6.42 0.84
N ARG A 38 9.08 6.05 1.81
CA ARG A 38 9.57 6.99 2.83
C ARG A 38 10.47 8.06 2.21
N SER A 39 11.34 7.69 1.28
CA SER A 39 12.16 8.66 0.53
C SER A 39 11.29 9.67 -0.20
N ILE A 40 10.24 9.22 -0.91
CA ILE A 40 9.29 10.11 -1.58
C ILE A 40 8.65 11.06 -0.57
N LEU A 41 8.06 10.51 0.50
CA LEU A 41 7.35 11.29 1.53
C LEU A 41 8.22 12.39 2.15
N LEU A 42 9.48 12.08 2.45
CA LEU A 42 10.44 13.05 3.00
C LEU A 42 10.94 14.07 1.96
N THR A 43 10.80 13.76 0.67
CA THR A 43 11.24 14.64 -0.42
C THR A 43 10.14 15.60 -0.86
N VAL A 44 8.85 15.25 -0.71
CA VAL A 44 7.73 16.13 -1.10
C VAL A 44 7.83 17.55 -0.52
N PRO A 45 8.17 17.77 0.76
CA PRO A 45 8.30 19.13 1.32
C PRO A 45 9.40 19.98 0.70
N LEU A 46 10.32 19.36 -0.05
CA LEU A 46 11.45 20.03 -0.72
C LEU A 46 11.11 20.43 -2.17
N LEU A 47 9.91 20.09 -2.66
CA LEU A 47 9.47 20.47 -3.99
C LEU A 47 9.21 21.97 -4.09
N VAL A 48 9.63 22.55 -5.21
CA VAL A 48 9.14 23.85 -5.67
C VAL A 48 8.08 23.55 -6.74
N VAL A 49 6.85 23.96 -6.49
CA VAL A 49 5.70 23.74 -7.37
C VAL A 49 5.08 25.08 -7.79
N GLU A 50 4.56 25.15 -9.00
CA GLU A 50 4.13 26.42 -9.62
C GLU A 50 2.60 26.56 -9.65
N SER A 51 1.86 25.45 -9.64
CA SER A 51 0.40 25.46 -9.74
C SER A 51 -0.29 24.92 -8.48
N ARG A 52 -1.55 25.35 -8.28
CA ARG A 52 -2.41 24.77 -7.24
C ARG A 52 -2.67 23.28 -7.48
N GLN A 53 -2.67 22.85 -8.74
CA GLN A 53 -2.84 21.45 -9.10
C GLN A 53 -1.66 20.60 -8.60
N ASP A 54 -0.43 21.07 -8.79
CA ASP A 54 0.78 20.38 -8.31
C ASP A 54 0.82 20.27 -6.78
N ILE A 55 0.28 21.27 -6.07
CA ILE A 55 0.13 21.21 -4.60
C ILE A 55 -0.81 20.06 -4.21
N LEU A 56 -1.96 19.93 -4.89
CA LEU A 56 -2.92 18.86 -4.62
C LEU A 56 -2.33 17.49 -4.94
N GLU A 57 -1.61 17.35 -6.05
CA GLU A 57 -0.93 16.11 -6.43
C GLU A 57 0.17 15.74 -5.44
N SER A 58 0.93 16.72 -4.95
CA SER A 58 1.95 16.53 -3.91
C SER A 58 1.33 16.05 -2.59
N GLN A 59 0.17 16.60 -2.20
CA GLN A 59 -0.58 16.15 -1.02
C GLN A 59 -1.10 14.73 -1.20
N GLN A 60 -1.65 14.40 -2.37
CA GLN A 60 -2.07 13.03 -2.68
C GLN A 60 -0.89 12.05 -2.63
N LEU A 61 0.29 12.47 -3.07
CA LEU A 61 1.50 11.65 -3.01
C LEU A 61 1.91 11.32 -1.57
N ILE A 62 1.78 12.29 -0.64
CA ILE A 62 2.00 12.05 0.80
C ILE A 62 1.03 11.00 1.31
N GLU A 63 -0.27 11.15 1.00
CA GLU A 63 -1.31 10.21 1.44
C GLU A 63 -1.05 8.79 0.92
N ILE A 64 -0.74 8.64 -0.36
CA ILE A 64 -0.36 7.36 -0.96
C ILE A 64 0.83 6.74 -0.22
N CYS A 65 1.92 7.51 -0.03
CA CYS A 65 3.12 6.98 0.62
C CYS A 65 2.83 6.54 2.07
N LYS A 66 2.06 7.31 2.83
CA LYS A 66 1.64 6.98 4.20
C LYS A 66 0.86 5.68 4.25
N GLU A 67 -0.17 5.54 3.41
CA GLU A 67 -1.01 4.33 3.35
C GLU A 67 -0.18 3.09 3.04
N TYR A 68 0.69 3.16 2.02
CA TYR A 68 1.56 2.03 1.68
C TYR A 68 2.56 1.70 2.79
N ILE A 69 3.19 2.69 3.42
CA ILE A 69 4.14 2.44 4.52
C ILE A 69 3.46 1.69 5.66
N VAL A 70 2.31 2.18 6.13
CA VAL A 70 1.58 1.60 7.26
C VAL A 70 1.13 0.18 6.91
N GLY A 71 0.53 -0.01 5.73
CA GLY A 71 0.09 -1.32 5.26
C GLY A 71 1.21 -2.36 5.14
N LEU A 72 2.32 -1.99 4.50
CA LEU A 72 3.46 -2.87 4.32
C LEU A 72 4.14 -3.20 5.66
N GLN A 73 4.23 -2.25 6.58
CA GLN A 73 4.74 -2.49 7.93
C GLN A 73 3.86 -3.46 8.72
N MET A 74 2.53 -3.36 8.62
CA MET A 74 1.62 -4.35 9.23
C MET A 74 1.86 -5.77 8.66
N SER A 75 2.03 -5.88 7.35
CA SER A 75 2.33 -7.17 6.70
C SER A 75 3.65 -7.79 7.16
N MET A 76 4.69 -6.97 7.32
CA MET A 76 5.99 -7.42 7.83
C MET A 76 5.92 -7.77 9.32
N ALA A 77 5.26 -6.96 10.14
CA ALA A 77 5.05 -7.24 11.55
C ALA A 77 4.31 -8.56 11.75
N LYS A 78 3.28 -8.83 10.92
CA LYS A 78 2.56 -10.11 10.89
C LYS A 78 3.48 -11.30 10.62
N LYS A 79 4.44 -11.17 9.70
CA LYS A 79 5.41 -12.24 9.38
C LYS A 79 6.36 -12.54 10.55
N ASN A 80 6.58 -11.59 11.45
CA ASN A 80 7.48 -11.72 12.59
C ASN A 80 6.78 -12.26 13.85
N LEU A 81 5.46 -12.47 13.83
CA LEU A 81 4.72 -13.06 14.96
C LEU A 81 5.05 -14.54 15.13
N ALA A 82 4.91 -15.03 16.36
CA ALA A 82 5.04 -16.44 16.66
C ALA A 82 3.87 -17.25 16.04
N LYS A 83 4.08 -18.55 15.81
CA LYS A 83 3.11 -19.39 15.08
C LYS A 83 1.81 -19.64 15.84
N ASP A 84 1.83 -19.52 17.15
CA ASP A 84 0.70 -19.64 18.08
C ASP A 84 -0.17 -18.38 18.13
N ASP A 85 0.31 -17.24 17.62
CA ASP A 85 -0.42 -15.97 17.56
C ASP A 85 -1.34 -15.86 16.32
N GLU A 86 -2.00 -16.95 15.93
CA GLU A 86 -2.80 -16.99 14.70
C GLU A 86 -3.94 -15.96 14.69
N LYS A 87 -4.56 -15.71 15.84
CA LYS A 87 -5.60 -14.66 16.01
C LYS A 87 -5.05 -13.27 15.70
N ARG A 88 -3.90 -12.94 16.29
CA ARG A 88 -3.24 -11.65 16.08
C ARG A 88 -2.77 -11.48 14.63
N SER A 89 -2.29 -12.57 14.02
CA SER A 89 -1.97 -12.57 12.59
C SER A 89 -3.20 -12.21 11.75
N CYS A 90 -4.36 -12.82 12.03
CA CYS A 90 -5.59 -12.56 11.29
C CYS A 90 -6.10 -11.12 11.50
N GLU A 91 -5.97 -10.56 12.70
CA GLU A 91 -6.29 -9.16 12.98
C GLU A 91 -5.45 -8.21 12.12
N LEU A 92 -4.12 -8.40 12.09
CA LEU A 92 -3.22 -7.60 11.27
C LEU A 92 -3.56 -7.72 9.78
N ALA A 93 -3.87 -8.93 9.31
CA ALA A 93 -4.31 -9.12 7.92
C ALA A 93 -5.64 -8.38 7.64
N ALA A 94 -6.59 -8.43 8.57
CA ALA A 94 -7.87 -7.71 8.47
C ALA A 94 -7.69 -6.19 8.45
N TYR A 95 -6.85 -5.63 9.33
CA TYR A 95 -6.52 -4.20 9.32
C TYR A 95 -5.91 -3.78 7.98
N PHE A 96 -5.01 -4.59 7.43
CA PHE A 96 -4.38 -4.28 6.15
C PHE A 96 -5.41 -4.20 5.00
N THR A 97 -6.53 -4.92 5.06
CA THR A 97 -7.60 -4.80 4.03
C THR A 97 -8.29 -3.43 3.99
N HIS A 98 -8.11 -2.59 5.02
CA HIS A 98 -8.71 -1.25 5.11
C HIS A 98 -7.76 -0.15 4.61
N VAL A 99 -6.48 -0.48 4.41
CA VAL A 99 -5.50 0.46 3.86
C VAL A 99 -5.84 0.79 2.41
N GLN A 100 -5.72 2.07 2.07
CA GLN A 100 -6.12 2.60 0.78
C GLN A 100 -5.02 2.40 -0.27
N LEU A 101 -4.94 1.18 -0.79
CA LEU A 101 -4.02 0.82 -1.87
C LEU A 101 -4.67 0.90 -3.25
N GLN A 102 -3.83 0.85 -4.28
CA GLN A 102 -4.29 0.59 -5.65
C GLN A 102 -5.04 -0.76 -5.70
N PRO A 103 -6.04 -0.89 -6.58
CA PRO A 103 -6.90 -2.08 -6.65
C PRO A 103 -6.13 -3.40 -6.69
N ILE A 104 -5.05 -3.47 -7.47
CA ILE A 104 -4.23 -4.69 -7.61
C ILE A 104 -3.60 -5.13 -6.28
N HIS A 105 -3.07 -4.20 -5.49
CA HIS A 105 -2.48 -4.51 -4.19
C HIS A 105 -3.56 -4.79 -3.13
N ARG A 106 -4.67 -4.06 -3.18
CA ARG A 106 -5.82 -4.31 -2.30
C ARG A 106 -6.37 -5.72 -2.49
N LEU A 107 -6.45 -6.19 -3.73
CA LEU A 107 -6.83 -7.55 -4.06
C LEU A 107 -5.93 -8.59 -3.35
N MET A 108 -4.61 -8.38 -3.36
CA MET A 108 -3.66 -9.26 -2.68
C MET A 108 -3.86 -9.25 -1.15
N THR A 109 -4.14 -8.09 -0.55
CA THR A 109 -4.42 -7.99 0.90
C THR A 109 -5.69 -8.74 1.29
N LEU A 110 -6.77 -8.61 0.51
CA LEU A 110 -8.04 -9.30 0.75
C LEU A 110 -7.89 -10.82 0.62
N ARG A 111 -7.16 -11.31 -0.39
CA ARG A 111 -6.83 -12.75 -0.51
C ARG A 111 -6.09 -13.25 0.72
N SER A 112 -5.10 -12.51 1.20
CA SER A 112 -4.34 -12.91 2.40
C SER A 112 -5.23 -12.97 3.64
N ALA A 113 -6.09 -11.98 3.85
CA ALA A 113 -7.01 -11.94 4.99
C ALA A 113 -8.08 -13.03 4.90
N LEU A 114 -8.63 -13.29 3.71
CA LEU A 114 -9.56 -14.38 3.44
C LEU A 114 -8.96 -15.72 3.86
N ASN A 115 -7.76 -16.04 3.36
CA ASN A 115 -7.10 -17.31 3.64
C ASN A 115 -6.81 -17.49 5.14
N GLN A 116 -6.41 -16.43 5.83
CA GLN A 116 -6.16 -16.49 7.27
C GLN A 116 -7.44 -16.66 8.09
N ALA A 117 -8.50 -15.90 7.77
CA ALA A 117 -9.78 -16.03 8.43
C ALA A 117 -10.40 -17.42 8.22
N PHE A 118 -10.26 -17.98 7.01
CA PHE A 118 -10.71 -19.33 6.71
C PHE A 118 -9.94 -20.39 7.51
N LYS A 119 -8.61 -20.27 7.61
CA LYS A 119 -7.78 -21.17 8.42
C LYS A 119 -8.19 -21.15 9.90
N LEU A 120 -8.53 -19.98 10.44
CA LEU A 120 -9.04 -19.80 11.80
C LEU A 120 -10.51 -20.24 11.98
N LYS A 121 -11.16 -20.76 10.93
CA LYS A 121 -12.60 -21.09 10.91
C LYS A 121 -13.51 -19.89 11.20
N ASN A 122 -13.01 -18.66 11.01
CA ASN A 122 -13.82 -17.45 11.10
C ASN A 122 -14.52 -17.18 9.75
N TYR A 123 -15.48 -18.05 9.42
CA TYR A 123 -16.15 -18.04 8.12
C TYR A 123 -16.98 -16.78 7.87
N LYS A 124 -17.46 -16.12 8.93
CA LYS A 124 -18.19 -14.85 8.82
C LYS A 124 -17.27 -13.73 8.28
N ALA A 125 -16.07 -13.60 8.84
CA ALA A 125 -15.09 -12.63 8.35
C ALA A 125 -14.56 -13.02 6.96
N ALA A 126 -14.28 -14.31 6.75
CA ALA A 126 -13.86 -14.83 5.45
C ALA A 126 -14.87 -14.48 4.34
N SER A 127 -16.17 -14.71 4.57
CA SER A 127 -17.22 -14.36 3.61
C SER A 127 -17.25 -12.85 3.30
N SER A 128 -17.05 -12.00 4.30
CA SER A 128 -16.96 -10.54 4.09
C SER A 128 -15.77 -10.14 3.22
N PHE A 129 -14.59 -10.74 3.45
CA PHE A 129 -13.41 -10.49 2.62
C PHE A 129 -13.59 -10.99 1.19
N ALA A 130 -14.21 -12.17 1.00
CA ALA A 130 -14.49 -12.72 -0.32
C ALA A 130 -15.43 -11.83 -1.15
N LYS A 131 -16.50 -11.29 -0.54
CA LYS A 131 -17.42 -10.35 -1.23
C LYS A 131 -16.69 -9.10 -1.71
N ARG A 132 -15.95 -8.45 -0.81
CA ARG A 132 -15.13 -7.26 -1.14
C ARG A 132 -14.08 -7.56 -2.21
N LEU A 133 -13.55 -8.78 -2.21
CA LEU A 133 -12.60 -9.23 -3.21
C LEU A 133 -13.25 -9.36 -4.59
N LEU A 134 -14.45 -9.94 -4.67
CA LEU A 134 -15.20 -10.08 -5.93
C LEU A 134 -15.64 -8.73 -6.50
N GLU A 135 -15.99 -7.76 -5.63
CA GLU A 135 -16.33 -6.39 -6.03
C GLU A 135 -15.17 -5.64 -6.72
N LEU A 136 -13.91 -6.05 -6.49
CA LEU A 136 -12.74 -5.47 -7.15
C LEU A 136 -12.50 -6.01 -8.58
N GLY A 137 -13.36 -6.91 -9.08
CA GLY A 137 -13.23 -7.49 -10.42
C GLY A 137 -11.98 -8.35 -10.62
N PRO A 138 -11.74 -9.37 -9.78
CA PRO A 138 -10.60 -10.27 -9.95
C PRO A 138 -10.70 -11.07 -11.25
N THR A 139 -9.56 -11.52 -11.78
CA THR A 139 -9.54 -12.48 -12.89
C THR A 139 -10.33 -13.74 -12.55
N LEU A 140 -10.91 -14.40 -13.57
CA LEU A 140 -11.80 -15.56 -13.39
C LEU A 140 -11.19 -16.67 -12.53
N GLU A 141 -9.87 -16.91 -12.64
CA GLU A 141 -9.14 -17.91 -11.84
C GLU A 141 -9.21 -17.66 -10.33
N VAL A 142 -9.33 -16.40 -9.94
CA VAL A 142 -9.34 -15.96 -8.54
C VAL A 142 -10.77 -15.92 -8.01
N ALA A 143 -11.74 -15.67 -8.88
CA ALA A 143 -13.15 -15.71 -8.51
C ALA A 143 -13.65 -17.13 -8.19
N GLN A 144 -12.94 -18.17 -8.65
CA GLN A 144 -13.32 -19.58 -8.52
C GLN A 144 -12.65 -20.33 -7.34
N GLN A 145 -11.69 -19.72 -6.63
CA GLN A 145 -11.01 -20.28 -5.46
C GLN A 145 -11.71 -19.94 -4.14
#